data_AF-A0A917BTV8-F1
#
_entry.id   AF-A0A917BTV8-F1
#
_cell.length_a   1.000
_cell.length_b   1.000
_cell.length_c   1.000
_cell.angle_alpha   90.00
_cell.angle_beta   90.00
_cell.angle_gamma   90.00
#
_symmetry.space_group_name_H-M   'P 1'
#
loop_
_entity.id
_entity.type
_entity.pdbx_description
1 polymer ?
#
loop_
_entity_poly.entity_id
_entity_poly.type
_entity_poly.pdbx_seq_one_letter_code
_entity_poly.pdbx_strand_id
1 'polypeptide(L)'
;MSTEQPSSVRDLMALWPSLSAFAADTAAGYEAVRQWFKRQSIPVRYWPAVIEGAAQREIGGVTSDLLMKLHAPVPDLRVASGEAA
;
A
#
# COMPACT_ATOMS: atom_id res chain seq x y z
N MET A 1 13.18 16.73 -9.70
CA MET A 1 11.86 16.09 -9.92
C MET A 1 11.48 15.48 -8.59
N SER A 2 10.51 16.07 -7.89
CA SER A 2 10.09 15.59 -6.57
C SER A 2 9.50 14.20 -6.70
N THR A 3 10.22 13.17 -6.25
CA THR A 3 9.69 11.81 -6.12
C THR A 3 8.74 11.82 -4.91
N GLU A 4 7.52 12.29 -5.14
CA GLU A 4 6.46 12.21 -4.15
C GLU A 4 6.19 10.72 -3.89
N GLN A 5 6.58 10.26 -2.70
CA GLN A 5 6.30 8.90 -2.28
C GLN A 5 4.78 8.71 -2.20
N PRO A 6 4.25 7.54 -2.59
CA PRO A 6 2.82 7.31 -2.58
C PRO A 6 2.28 7.45 -1.15
N SER A 7 1.24 8.26 -0.99
CA SER A 7 0.62 8.56 0.31
C SER A 7 -0.59 7.66 0.62
N SER A 8 -1.03 6.85 -0.35
CA SER A 8 -2.14 5.90 -0.22
C SER A 8 -1.84 4.59 -0.97
N VAL A 9 -2.56 3.52 -0.60
CA VAL A 9 -2.51 2.23 -1.32
C VAL A 9 -2.91 2.38 -2.79
N ARG A 10 -3.81 3.34 -3.10
CA ARG A 10 -4.19 3.68 -4.48
C ARG A 10 -3.00 4.18 -5.30
N ASP A 11 -2.27 5.17 -4.76
CA ASP A 11 -1.11 5.77 -5.40
C ASP A 11 0.01 4.74 -5.57
N LEU A 12 0.21 3.89 -4.57
CA LEU A 12 1.14 2.76 -4.67
C LEU A 12 0.78 1.85 -5.85
N MET A 13 -0.48 1.38 -5.92
CA MET A 13 -0.91 0.49 -7.01
C MET A 13 -0.89 1.17 -8.40
N ALA A 14 -1.01 2.49 -8.45
CA ALA A 14 -0.94 3.27 -9.69
C ALA A 14 0.47 3.35 -10.30
N LEU A 15 1.52 2.96 -9.55
CA LEU A 15 2.88 2.83 -10.08
C LEU A 15 3.02 1.70 -11.10
N TRP A 16 2.10 0.73 -11.08
CA TRP A 16 2.06 -0.33 -12.08
C TRP A 16 1.31 0.10 -13.34
N PRO A 17 1.67 -0.42 -14.53
CA PRO A 17 0.96 -0.12 -15.77
C PRO A 17 -0.53 -0.46 -15.74
N SER A 18 -0.93 -1.44 -14.91
CA SER A 18 -2.32 -1.83 -14.68
C SER A 18 -2.47 -2.64 -13.39
N LEU A 19 -3.70 -2.71 -12.86
CA LEU A 19 -4.03 -3.60 -11.73
C LEU A 19 -3.79 -5.08 -12.05
N SER A 20 -3.90 -5.48 -13.32
CA SER A 20 -3.56 -6.85 -13.76
C SER A 20 -2.06 -7.12 -13.69
N ALA A 21 -1.23 -6.13 -14.02
CA ALA A 21 0.23 -6.25 -13.87
C ALA A 21 0.62 -6.36 -12.38
N PHE A 22 -0.01 -5.56 -11.52
CA PHE A 22 0.17 -5.67 -10.06
C PHE A 22 -0.28 -7.04 -9.52
N ALA A 23 -1.41 -7.56 -10.00
CA ALA A 23 -1.90 -8.89 -9.63
C ALA A 23 -0.91 -9.99 -10.04
N ALA A 24 -0.33 -9.90 -11.24
CA ALA A 24 0.66 -10.86 -11.73
C ALA A 24 1.91 -10.89 -10.85
N ASP A 25 2.43 -9.72 -10.47
CA ASP A 25 3.65 -9.64 -9.64
C ASP A 25 3.41 -10.11 -8.19
N THR A 26 2.22 -9.84 -7.65
CA THR A 26 1.87 -10.26 -6.28
C THR A 26 1.39 -11.70 -6.19
N ALA A 27 1.31 -12.40 -7.34
CA ALA A 27 0.64 -13.70 -7.49
C ALA A 27 -0.78 -13.73 -6.88
N ALA A 28 -1.43 -12.57 -6.80
CA ALA A 28 -2.77 -12.42 -6.28
C ALA A 28 -3.79 -12.47 -7.42
N GLY A 29 -5.01 -12.93 -7.12
CA GLY A 29 -6.11 -12.83 -8.08
C GLY A 29 -6.48 -11.36 -8.34
N TYR A 30 -6.83 -11.03 -9.58
CA TYR A 30 -7.26 -9.67 -9.96
C TYR A 30 -8.40 -9.13 -9.07
N GLU A 31 -9.37 -9.99 -8.71
CA GLU A 31 -10.45 -9.59 -7.81
C GLU A 31 -9.97 -9.25 -6.40
N ALA A 32 -8.96 -9.97 -5.88
CA ALA A 32 -8.37 -9.66 -4.59
C ALA A 32 -7.71 -8.27 -4.62
N VAL A 33 -6.91 -7.99 -5.66
CA VAL A 33 -6.31 -6.67 -5.88
C VAL A 33 -7.38 -5.57 -5.98
N ARG A 34 -8.48 -5.83 -6.69
CA ARG A 34 -9.59 -4.87 -6.80
C ARG A 34 -10.24 -4.60 -5.44
N GLN A 35 -10.35 -5.60 -4.57
CA GLN A 35 -10.85 -5.42 -3.21
C GLN A 35 -9.86 -4.61 -2.35
N TRP A 36 -8.56 -4.86 -2.47
CA TRP A 36 -7.53 -4.10 -1.76
C TRP A 36 -7.53 -2.63 -2.18
N PHE A 37 -7.68 -2.36 -3.48
CA PHE A 37 -7.82 -1.01 -4.03
C PHE A 37 -9.03 -0.28 -3.45
N LYS A 38 -10.20 -0.95 -3.38
CA LYS A 38 -11.42 -0.37 -2.79
C LYS A 38 -11.28 -0.13 -1.28
N ARG A 39 -10.62 -1.04 -0.58
CA ARG A 39 -10.45 -1.00 0.88
C ARG A 39 -9.25 -0.17 1.34
N GLN A 40 -8.43 0.33 0.41
CA GLN A 40 -7.18 1.03 0.70
C GLN A 40 -6.25 0.23 1.64
N SER A 41 -6.19 -1.09 1.47
CA SER A 41 -5.40 -1.95 2.37
C SER A 41 -4.90 -3.21 1.66
N ILE A 42 -3.60 -3.50 1.80
CA ILE A 42 -2.95 -4.72 1.27
C ILE A 42 -2.63 -5.64 2.45
N PRO A 43 -3.05 -6.92 2.43
CA PRO A 43 -2.71 -7.85 3.49
C PRO A 43 -1.19 -8.06 3.60
N VAL A 44 -0.67 -8.02 4.83
CA VAL A 44 0.78 -8.06 5.16
C VAL A 44 1.53 -9.20 4.47
N ARG A 45 0.89 -10.37 4.33
CA ARG A 45 1.47 -11.54 3.66
C ARG A 45 1.88 -11.30 2.18
N TYR A 46 1.33 -10.29 1.51
CA TYR A 46 1.67 -9.95 0.12
C TYR A 46 2.75 -8.88 0.00
N TRP A 47 3.15 -8.24 1.11
CA TRP A 47 4.14 -7.16 1.06
C TRP A 47 5.49 -7.57 0.46
N PRO A 48 6.05 -8.77 0.73
CA PRO A 48 7.27 -9.22 0.08
C PRO A 48 7.12 -9.24 -1.45
N ALA A 49 6.04 -9.84 -1.95
CA ALA A 49 5.77 -9.91 -3.39
C ALA A 49 5.54 -8.53 -4.03
N VAL A 50 4.95 -7.58 -3.30
CA VAL A 50 4.82 -6.18 -3.75
C VAL A 50 6.19 -5.52 -3.91
N ILE A 51 7.09 -5.69 -2.92
CA ILE A 51 8.44 -5.13 -2.96
C ILE A 51 9.26 -5.77 -4.08
N GLU A 52 9.18 -7.10 -4.22
CA GLU A 52 9.86 -7.83 -5.30
C GLU A 52 9.34 -7.41 -6.68
N GLY A 53 8.03 -7.31 -6.86
CA GLY A 53 7.41 -6.83 -8.10
C GLY A 53 7.82 -5.41 -8.47
N ALA A 54 7.88 -4.52 -7.47
CA ALA A 54 8.37 -3.16 -7.65
C ALA A 54 9.85 -3.15 -8.07
N ALA A 55 10.70 -3.95 -7.41
CA ALA A 55 12.11 -4.07 -7.75
C ALA A 55 12.33 -4.61 -9.18
N GLN A 56 11.58 -5.63 -9.59
CA GLN A 56 11.64 -6.19 -10.95
C GLN A 56 11.26 -5.19 -12.04
N ARG A 57 10.41 -4.22 -11.71
CA ARG A 57 9.95 -3.16 -12.61
C ARG A 57 10.72 -1.85 -12.46
N GLU A 58 11.77 -1.84 -11.63
CA GLU A 58 12.57 -0.64 -11.33
C GLU A 58 11.73 0.52 -10.73
N ILE A 59 10.63 0.17 -10.04
CA ILE A 59 9.77 1.13 -9.33
C ILE A 59 10.44 1.47 -7.99
N GLY A 60 11.05 2.64 -7.92
CA GLY A 60 11.72 3.14 -6.73
C GLY A 60 10.77 3.48 -5.57
N GLY A 61 11.29 3.41 -4.35
CA GLY A 61 10.59 3.88 -3.14
C GLY A 61 9.62 2.87 -2.50
N VAL A 62 9.35 1.74 -3.15
CA VAL A 62 8.50 0.68 -2.58
C VAL A 62 9.28 -0.17 -1.59
N THR A 63 9.13 0.15 -0.31
CA THR A 63 9.85 -0.51 0.80
C THR A 63 8.89 -0.98 1.88
N SER A 64 9.37 -1.86 2.76
CA SER A 64 8.60 -2.29 3.94
C SER A 64 8.18 -1.10 4.82
N ASP A 65 9.04 -0.09 4.97
CA ASP A 65 8.74 1.15 5.71
C ASP A 65 7.56 1.92 5.09
N LEU A 66 7.56 2.07 3.77
CA LEU A 66 6.43 2.67 3.06
C LEU A 66 5.15 1.87 3.28
N LEU A 67 5.19 0.55 3.11
CA LEU A 67 4.01 -0.32 3.30
C LEU A 67 3.48 -0.26 4.73
N MET A 68 4.37 -0.19 5.73
CA MET A 68 4.00 0.02 7.13
C MET A 68 3.28 1.35 7.32
N LYS A 69 3.80 2.44 6.75
CA LYS A 69 3.16 3.78 6.81
C LYS A 69 1.78 3.78 6.17
N LEU A 70 1.62 3.11 5.02
CA LEU A 70 0.33 2.98 4.33
C LEU A 70 -0.67 2.07 5.06
N HIS A 71 -0.18 1.15 5.89
CA HIS A 71 -1.02 0.23 6.66
C HIS A 71 -1.43 0.78 8.03
N ALA A 72 -0.62 1.66 8.61
CA ALA A 72 -0.90 2.25 9.91
C ALA A 72 -2.26 2.97 9.85
N PRO A 73 -3.21 2.63 10.75
CA PRO A 73 -4.40 3.46 10.90
C PRO A 73 -3.94 4.87 11.31
N VAL A 74 -4.50 5.91 10.70
CA VAL A 74 -4.30 7.28 11.18
C VAL A 74 -4.72 7.27 12.66
N PRO A 75 -3.81 7.53 13.61
CA PRO A 75 -4.18 7.51 15.01
C PRO A 75 -5.25 8.58 15.23
N ASP A 76 -6.45 8.14 15.63
CA ASP A 76 -7.51 9.04 16.04
C ASP A 76 -7.09 9.68 17.38
N LEU A 77 -6.37 10.80 17.30
CA LEU A 77 -5.91 11.56 18.46
C LEU A 77 -7.06 12.33 19.16
N ARG A 78 -8.32 12.06 18.83
CA ARG A 78 -9.50 12.73 19.43
C ARG A 78 -9.92 12.13 20.78
N VAL A 79 -9.36 11.00 21.21
CA VAL A 79 -9.77 10.30 22.45
C VAL A 79 -8.93 10.67 23.68
N ALA A 80 -8.01 11.65 23.59
CA ALA A 80 -7.15 12.06 24.71
C ALA A 80 -7.63 13.30 25.47
N SER A 81 -8.92 13.64 25.41
CA SER A 81 -9.51 14.71 26.21
C SER A 81 -10.83 14.26 26.80
N GLY A 82 -10.79 13.85 28.08
CA GLY A 82 -12.00 13.72 28.89
C GLY A 82 -12.09 12.46 29.72
N GLU A 83 -11.21 12.28 30.71
CA GLU A 83 -11.60 11.61 31.95
C GLU A 83 -10.86 12.25 33.12
N ALA A 84 -11.47 13.31 33.65
CA ALA A 84 -11.20 13.86 34.96
C ALA A 84 -12.52 14.45 35.46
N ALA A 85 -13.29 13.64 36.17
CA ALA A 85 -14.38 14.05 37.03
C ALA A 85 -14.49 13.05 38.18
#